data_AF-A0A1R2B0E7-F1
#
_entry.id   AF-A0A1R2B0E7-F1
#
_cell.length_a   1.000
_cell.length_b   1.000
_cell.length_c   1.000
_cell.angle_alpha   90.00
_cell.angle_beta   90.00
_cell.angle_gamma   90.00
#
_symmetry.space_group_name_H-M   'P 1'
#
loop_
_entity.id
_entity.type
_entity.pdbx_description
1 polymer ?
#
loop_
_entity_poly.entity_id
_entity_poly.type
_entity_poly.pdbx_seq_one_letter_code
_entity_poly.pdbx_strand_id
1 'polypeptide(L)'
;MNQRFIVLLALIALGVIGGTVKFEDKEETCFVLATRGINNRNDEISEHLAKYSELVEQDYKNKIIEDAFNYCMGEISVKEIKKLGGTKIRPFEMYEHLVKVKIDKYRMKDELVCEEGFNDYKVEIAKRVAMKSMERGPDL
;
A
#
# COMPACT_ATOMS: atom_id res chain seq x y z
N MET A 1 -8.52 26.98 -43.65
CA MET A 1 -7.91 26.31 -42.48
C MET A 1 -8.29 27.11 -41.24
N ASN A 2 -8.84 26.49 -40.19
CA ASN A 2 -9.12 27.01 -38.83
C ASN A 2 -10.57 26.83 -38.36
N GLN A 3 -10.97 25.59 -38.10
CA GLN A 3 -12.17 25.32 -37.30
C GLN A 3 -12.13 23.96 -36.60
N ARG A 4 -11.32 23.01 -37.08
CA ARG A 4 -11.15 21.68 -36.47
C ARG A 4 -10.18 21.63 -35.28
N PHE A 5 -9.40 22.68 -35.04
CA PHE A 5 -8.39 22.70 -33.96
C PHE A 5 -8.93 23.15 -32.60
N ILE A 6 -10.08 23.86 -32.57
CA ILE A 6 -10.62 24.40 -31.30
C ILE A 6 -11.46 23.35 -30.56
N VAL A 7 -12.05 22.38 -31.28
CA VAL A 7 -12.86 21.32 -30.66
C VAL A 7 -12.00 20.27 -29.95
N LEU A 8 -10.73 20.11 -30.35
CA LEU A 8 -9.83 19.13 -29.73
C LEU A 8 -9.29 19.59 -28.36
N LEU A 9 -9.20 20.91 -28.13
CA LEU A 9 -8.74 21.48 -26.85
C LEU A 9 -9.85 21.52 -25.78
N ALA A 10 -11.12 21.54 -26.19
CA ALA A 10 -12.25 21.53 -25.27
C ALA A 10 -12.48 20.16 -24.59
N LEU A 11 -11.99 19.06 -25.17
CA LEU A 11 -12.09 17.72 -24.59
C LEU A 11 -10.97 17.38 -23.59
N ILE A 12 -9.90 18.17 -23.54
CA ILE A 12 -8.82 18.00 -22.55
C ILE A 12 -9.17 18.74 -21.23
N ALA A 13 -10.11 19.68 -21.27
CA ALA A 13 -10.50 20.49 -20.11
C ALA A 13 -11.70 19.93 -19.31
N LEU A 14 -12.37 18.88 -19.78
CA LEU A 14 -13.50 18.24 -19.09
C LEU A 14 -13.07 16.89 -18.51
N GLY A 15 -12.41 16.92 -17.35
CA GLY A 15 -12.17 15.69 -16.60
C GLY A 15 -11.31 15.79 -15.34
N VAL A 16 -10.55 16.87 -15.15
CA VAL A 16 -9.65 17.00 -13.99
C VAL A 16 -10.23 17.99 -12.97
N ILE A 17 -11.44 17.71 -12.49
CA ILE A 17 -11.85 18.10 -11.12
C ILE A 17 -11.72 16.86 -10.23
N GLY A 18 -10.60 16.15 -10.39
CA GLY A 18 -10.20 15.11 -9.47
C GLY A 18 -9.22 15.73 -8.49
N GLY A 19 -9.68 16.17 -7.31
CA GLY A 19 -8.80 16.67 -6.24
C GLY A 19 -7.49 15.89 -6.17
N THR A 20 -6.37 16.59 -6.28
CA THR A 20 -5.04 15.98 -6.33
C THR A 20 -4.81 15.20 -5.03
N VAL A 21 -4.64 13.89 -5.14
CA VAL A 21 -4.18 13.07 -4.02
C VAL A 21 -2.69 13.31 -3.87
N LYS A 22 -2.26 13.67 -2.66
CA LYS A 22 -0.84 13.85 -2.38
C LYS A 22 -0.12 12.50 -2.44
N PHE A 23 1.14 12.50 -2.87
CA PHE A 23 1.92 11.27 -2.94
C PHE A 23 2.03 10.61 -1.56
N GLU A 24 2.16 11.41 -0.51
CA GLU A 24 2.23 10.96 0.88
C GLU A 24 0.95 10.25 1.33
N ASP A 25 -0.23 10.70 0.87
CA ASP A 25 -1.49 10.03 1.20
C ASP A 25 -1.57 8.64 0.54
N LYS A 26 -0.96 8.48 -0.65
CA LYS A 26 -0.85 7.19 -1.34
C LYS A 26 0.07 6.25 -0.58
N GLU A 27 1.26 6.73 -0.19
CA GLU A 27 2.25 5.97 0.59
C GLU A 27 1.64 5.47 1.90
N GLU A 28 1.03 6.36 2.67
CA GLU A 28 0.40 6.02 3.96
C GLU A 28 -0.73 5.00 3.79
N THR A 29 -1.57 5.19 2.76
CA THR A 29 -2.65 4.26 2.46
C THR A 29 -2.11 2.87 2.14
N CYS A 30 -1.12 2.77 1.26
CA CYS A 30 -0.51 1.50 0.89
C CYS A 30 0.22 0.84 2.07
N PHE A 31 0.88 1.63 2.92
CA PHE A 31 1.56 1.12 4.11
C PHE A 31 0.57 0.52 5.13
N VAL A 32 -0.55 1.21 5.38
CA VAL A 32 -1.62 0.70 6.25
C VAL A 32 -2.23 -0.57 5.69
N LEU A 33 -2.54 -0.61 4.39
CA LEU A 33 -3.09 -1.80 3.75
C LEU A 33 -2.12 -2.98 3.78
N ALA A 34 -0.83 -2.75 3.48
CA ALA A 34 0.20 -3.80 3.50
C ALA A 34 0.35 -4.40 4.90
N THR A 35 0.47 -3.55 5.91
CA THR A 35 0.57 -3.99 7.31
C THR A 35 -0.67 -4.77 7.76
N ARG A 36 -1.87 -4.29 7.42
CA ARG A 36 -3.12 -4.98 7.75
C ARG A 36 -3.24 -6.33 7.03
N GLY A 37 -2.84 -6.40 5.77
CA GLY A 37 -2.90 -7.64 5.00
C GLY A 37 -2.03 -8.75 5.56
N ILE A 38 -0.90 -8.39 6.15
CA ILE A 38 -0.01 -9.34 6.84
C ILE A 38 -0.63 -9.82 8.15
N ASN A 39 -1.18 -8.89 8.95
CA ASN A 39 -1.85 -9.25 10.19
C ASN A 39 -3.03 -10.21 9.96
N ASN A 40 -3.77 -10.02 8.86
CA ASN A 40 -4.88 -10.90 8.47
C ASN A 40 -4.42 -12.27 7.94
N ARG A 41 -3.15 -12.42 7.58
CA ARG A 41 -2.56 -13.66 7.03
C ARG A 41 -1.54 -14.27 7.99
N ASN A 42 -1.63 -13.96 9.29
CA ASN A 42 -0.64 -14.39 10.26
C ASN A 42 -0.51 -15.93 10.35
N ASP A 43 -1.63 -16.65 10.26
CA ASP A 43 -1.61 -18.13 10.27
C ASP A 43 -0.86 -18.69 9.05
N GLU A 44 -1.15 -18.15 7.86
CA GLU A 44 -0.49 -18.52 6.60
C GLU A 44 1.04 -18.29 6.69
N ILE A 45 1.44 -17.17 7.29
CA ILE A 45 2.85 -16.81 7.52
C ILE A 45 3.50 -17.77 8.51
N SER A 46 2.84 -18.06 9.64
CA SER A 46 3.34 -18.99 10.64
C SER A 46 3.51 -20.40 10.10
N GLU A 47 2.54 -20.89 9.32
CA GLU A 47 2.63 -22.20 8.65
C GLU A 47 3.78 -22.26 7.65
N HIS A 48 4.05 -21.16 6.94
CA HIS A 48 5.16 -21.10 5.99
C HIS A 48 6.52 -21.07 6.69
N LEU A 49 6.68 -20.23 7.71
CA LEU A 49 7.91 -20.17 8.51
C LEU A 49 8.23 -21.50 9.20
N ALA A 50 7.20 -22.26 9.61
CA ALA A 50 7.39 -23.60 10.17
C ALA A 50 8.00 -24.60 9.18
N LYS A 51 7.82 -24.40 7.86
CA LYS A 51 8.43 -25.22 6.81
C LYS A 51 9.89 -24.84 6.52
N TYR A 52 10.28 -23.61 6.85
CA TYR A 52 11.59 -23.03 6.54
C TYR A 52 12.20 -22.41 7.79
N SER A 53 12.66 -23.27 8.70
CA SER A 53 13.19 -22.89 10.04
C SER A 53 14.37 -21.92 10.02
N GLU A 54 15.06 -21.81 8.88
CA GLU A 54 16.16 -20.89 8.66
C GLU A 54 15.71 -19.43 8.45
N LEU A 55 14.44 -19.20 8.13
CA LEU A 55 13.90 -17.85 7.91
C LEU A 55 13.62 -17.17 9.24
N VAL A 56 14.03 -15.90 9.34
CA VAL A 56 13.76 -15.07 10.51
C VAL A 56 12.42 -14.37 10.32
N GLU A 57 11.48 -14.54 11.26
CA GLU A 57 10.12 -14.00 11.16
C GLU A 57 10.11 -12.48 10.91
N GLN A 58 11.00 -11.74 11.57
CA GLN A 58 11.09 -10.29 11.41
C GLN A 58 11.47 -9.89 9.98
N ASP A 59 12.49 -10.55 9.41
CA ASP A 59 12.94 -10.29 8.03
C ASP A 59 11.86 -10.69 7.02
N TYR A 60 11.20 -11.82 7.29
CA TYR A 60 10.10 -12.34 6.48
C TYR A 60 8.93 -11.35 6.43
N LYS A 61 8.47 -10.88 7.60
CA LYS A 61 7.40 -9.88 7.70
C LYS A 61 7.80 -8.57 7.03
N ASN A 62 9.04 -8.11 7.22
CA ASN A 62 9.52 -6.89 6.58
C ASN A 62 9.48 -6.98 5.06
N LYS A 63 9.94 -8.10 4.49
CA LYS A 63 9.94 -8.29 3.05
C LYS A 63 8.53 -8.35 2.46
N ILE A 64 7.61 -9.02 3.16
CA ILE A 64 6.22 -9.09 2.73
C ILE A 64 5.57 -7.71 2.80
N ILE A 65 5.88 -6.89 3.82
CA ILE A 65 5.40 -5.49 3.90
C ILE A 65 5.90 -4.72 2.68
N GLU A 66 7.19 -4.82 2.36
CA GLU A 66 7.79 -4.14 1.21
C GLU A 66 7.11 -4.53 -0.10
N ASP A 67 7.04 -5.82 -0.40
CA ASP A 67 6.49 -6.28 -1.68
C ASP A 67 5.01 -5.93 -1.82
N ALA A 68 4.24 -6.02 -0.72
CA ALA A 68 2.83 -5.61 -0.70
C ALA A 68 2.67 -4.10 -0.85
N PHE A 69 3.52 -3.31 -0.20
CA PHE A 69 3.55 -1.85 -0.32
C PHE A 69 3.89 -1.42 -1.75
N ASN A 70 4.96 -1.96 -2.34
CA ASN A 70 5.40 -1.63 -3.69
C ASN A 70 4.35 -2.02 -4.73
N TYR A 71 3.73 -3.19 -4.58
CA TYR A 71 2.63 -3.60 -5.44
C TYR A 71 1.42 -2.66 -5.32
N CYS A 72 1.00 -2.32 -4.10
CA CYS A 72 -0.06 -1.33 -3.89
C CYS A 72 0.29 0.02 -4.52
N MET A 73 1.53 0.50 -4.35
CA MET A 73 1.99 1.77 -4.92
C MET A 73 1.95 1.76 -6.46
N GLY A 74 2.19 0.61 -7.10
CA GLY A 74 2.03 0.45 -8.55
C GLY A 74 0.56 0.46 -9.00
N GLU A 75 -0.31 -0.22 -8.26
CA GLU A 75 -1.68 -0.54 -8.70
C GLU A 75 -2.76 0.42 -8.23
N ILE A 76 -2.63 1.01 -7.03
CA ILE A 76 -3.73 1.78 -6.43
C ILE A 76 -4.02 3.06 -7.21
N SER A 77 -5.29 3.25 -7.57
CA SER A 77 -5.76 4.42 -8.30
C SER A 77 -6.06 5.59 -7.37
N VAL A 78 -6.00 6.81 -7.92
CA VAL A 78 -6.42 8.06 -7.23
C VAL A 78 -7.85 7.97 -6.69
N LYS A 79 -8.75 7.24 -7.38
CA LYS A 79 -10.13 7.03 -6.95
C LYS A 79 -10.23 6.16 -5.70
N GLU A 80 -9.36 5.15 -5.56
CA GLU A 80 -9.33 4.25 -4.41
C GLU A 80 -8.74 4.93 -3.18
N ILE A 81 -7.68 5.73 -3.35
CA ILE A 81 -7.08 6.51 -2.26
C ILE A 81 -8.12 7.47 -1.65
N LYS A 82 -8.91 8.16 -2.48
CA LYS A 82 -9.99 9.04 -2.00
C LYS A 82 -11.09 8.29 -1.24
N LYS A 83 -11.40 7.06 -1.64
CA LYS A 83 -12.37 6.21 -0.94
C LYS A 83 -11.86 5.75 0.42
N LEU A 84 -10.54 5.64 0.58
CA LEU A 84 -9.85 5.28 1.83
C LEU A 84 -9.65 6.48 2.76
N GLY A 85 -9.44 7.68 2.21
CA GLY A 85 -9.29 8.92 2.97
C GLY A 85 -10.55 9.37 3.73
N GLY A 86 -11.73 8.81 3.43
CA GLY A 86 -13.00 9.12 4.07
C GLY A 86 -13.36 8.14 5.19
N THR A 87 -12.91 8.44 6.42
CA THR A 87 -13.47 8.12 7.77
C THR A 87 -14.18 6.80 8.10
N LYS A 88 -14.27 5.81 7.22
CA LYS A 88 -14.64 4.44 7.58
C LYS A 88 -13.73 3.51 6.81
N ILE A 89 -12.81 2.86 7.52
CA ILE A 89 -12.01 1.80 6.94
C ILE A 89 -12.99 0.73 6.46
N ARG A 90 -13.20 0.66 5.13
CA ARG A 90 -14.05 -0.36 4.53
C ARG A 90 -13.47 -1.75 4.85
N PRO A 91 -14.26 -2.82 4.74
CA PRO A 91 -13.78 -4.17 4.99
C PRO A 91 -12.50 -4.43 4.19
N PHE A 92 -11.47 -4.96 4.86
CA PHE A 92 -10.15 -5.18 4.27
C PHE A 92 -10.22 -6.03 2.99
N GLU A 93 -11.18 -6.93 2.94
CA GLU A 93 -11.50 -7.83 1.84
C GLU A 93 -11.70 -7.06 0.52
N MET A 94 -12.15 -5.80 0.57
CA MET A 94 -12.28 -4.96 -0.62
C MET A 94 -10.93 -4.57 -1.25
N TYR A 95 -9.86 -4.58 -0.46
CA TYR A 95 -8.53 -4.11 -0.84
C TYR A 95 -7.45 -5.19 -0.75
N GLU A 96 -7.79 -6.41 -0.33
CA GLU A 96 -6.85 -7.54 -0.23
C GLU A 96 -6.08 -7.73 -1.54
N HIS A 97 -6.77 -7.61 -2.68
CA HIS A 97 -6.17 -7.74 -4.01
C HIS A 97 -5.03 -6.73 -4.29
N LEU A 98 -4.99 -5.59 -3.60
CA LEU A 98 -3.93 -4.58 -3.73
C LEU A 98 -2.69 -4.87 -2.89
N VAL A 99 -2.73 -5.88 -2.01
CA VAL A 99 -1.63 -6.18 -1.07
C VAL A 99 -1.35 -7.69 -0.95
N LYS A 100 -1.98 -8.50 -1.80
CA LYS A 100 -1.82 -9.95 -1.78
C LYS A 100 -0.54 -10.38 -2.47
N VAL A 101 0.50 -10.60 -1.67
CA VAL A 101 1.76 -11.20 -2.13
C VAL A 101 1.75 -12.72 -1.98
N LYS A 102 2.30 -13.44 -2.96
CA LYS A 102 2.44 -14.90 -2.92
C LYS A 102 3.57 -15.28 -1.96
N ILE A 103 3.24 -15.92 -0.84
CA ILE A 103 4.22 -16.27 0.20
C ILE A 103 5.14 -17.43 -0.21
N ASP A 104 4.68 -18.30 -1.11
CA ASP A 104 5.40 -19.50 -1.55
C ASP A 104 6.73 -19.17 -2.27
N LYS A 105 6.94 -17.90 -2.64
CA LYS A 105 8.16 -17.44 -3.30
C LYS A 105 9.32 -17.17 -2.33
N TYR A 106 9.08 -17.12 -1.03
CA TYR A 106 10.11 -16.82 -0.03
C TYR A 106 10.55 -18.11 0.68
N ARG A 107 11.61 -18.75 0.21
CA ARG A 107 12.11 -20.04 0.70
C ARG A 107 13.52 -19.95 1.26
N MET A 108 14.24 -18.86 0.99
CA MET A 108 15.61 -18.68 1.43
C MET A 108 15.87 -17.25 1.93
N LYS A 109 16.88 -17.09 2.79
CA LYS A 109 17.22 -15.81 3.44
C LYS A 109 17.47 -14.68 2.45
N ASP A 110 18.13 -14.98 1.32
CA ASP A 110 18.48 -13.97 0.32
C ASP A 110 17.23 -13.34 -0.34
N GLU A 111 16.09 -14.04 -0.34
CA GLU A 111 14.82 -13.53 -0.85
C GLU A 111 14.13 -12.58 0.15
N LEU A 112 14.57 -12.55 1.40
CA LEU A 112 14.03 -11.69 2.47
C LEU A 112 14.75 -10.34 2.57
N VAL A 113 15.74 -10.10 1.71
CA VAL A 113 16.47 -8.83 1.67
C VAL A 113 15.53 -7.75 1.14
N CYS A 114 15.29 -6.74 1.98
CA CYS A 114 14.57 -5.54 1.57
C CYS A 114 15.46 -4.67 0.67
N GLU A 115 14.85 -3.86 -0.18
CA GLU A 115 15.54 -2.80 -0.91
C GLU A 115 16.23 -1.85 0.08
N GLU A 116 17.37 -1.32 -0.37
CA GLU A 116 18.19 -0.42 0.44
C GLU A 116 17.37 0.81 0.86
N GLY A 117 17.38 1.12 2.16
CA GLY A 117 16.65 2.25 2.73
C GLY A 117 15.16 2.01 2.99
N PHE A 118 14.57 0.89 2.57
CA PHE A 118 13.14 0.62 2.81
C PHE A 118 12.80 0.58 4.31
N ASN A 119 13.67 -0.02 5.13
CA ASN A 119 13.44 -0.15 6.57
C ASN A 119 13.43 1.21 7.30
N ASP A 120 14.18 2.20 6.84
CA ASP A 120 14.14 3.55 7.39
C ASP A 120 12.92 4.30 6.87
N TYR A 121 12.66 4.16 5.57
CA TYR A 121 11.53 4.82 4.91
C TYR A 121 10.18 4.38 5.50
N LYS A 122 9.98 3.09 5.77
CA LYS A 122 8.74 2.60 6.41
C LYS A 122 8.53 3.16 7.82
N VAL A 123 9.61 3.46 8.55
CA VAL A 123 9.54 4.10 9.89
C VAL A 123 9.03 5.53 9.74
N GLU A 124 9.50 6.26 8.74
CA GLU A 124 9.01 7.62 8.44
C GLU A 124 7.53 7.63 8.03
N ILE A 125 7.10 6.67 7.20
CA ILE A 125 5.68 6.52 6.85
C ILE A 125 4.85 6.22 8.11
N ALA A 126 5.30 5.28 8.95
CA ALA A 126 4.60 4.91 10.18
C ALA A 126 4.43 6.11 11.14
N LYS A 127 5.43 6.98 11.26
CA LYS A 127 5.34 8.23 12.04
C LYS A 127 4.23 9.14 11.50
N ARG A 128 4.17 9.36 10.19
CA ARG A 128 3.12 10.19 9.57
C ARG A 128 1.73 9.62 9.75
N VAL A 129 1.58 8.30 9.60
CA VAL A 129 0.32 7.58 9.85
C VAL A 129 -0.13 7.79 11.31
N ALA A 130 0.78 7.60 12.27
CA ALA A 130 0.49 7.79 13.69
C ALA A 130 0.04 9.22 14.00
N MET A 131 0.75 10.23 13.47
CA MET A 131 0.37 11.64 13.64
C MET A 131 -1.03 11.94 13.12
N LYS A 132 -1.38 11.45 11.91
CA LYS A 132 -2.71 11.64 11.33
C LYS A 132 -3.82 10.91 12.10
N SER A 133 -3.52 9.76 12.72
CA SER A 133 -4.48 9.06 13.58
C SER A 133 -4.76 9.84 14.87
N MET A 134 -3.74 10.47 15.46
CA MET A 134 -3.92 11.34 16.64
C MET A 134 -4.78 12.57 16.34
N GLU A 135 -4.66 13.15 15.14
CA GLU A 135 -5.46 14.29 14.68
C GLU A 135 -6.95 13.95 14.50
N ARG A 136 -7.29 12.68 14.25
CA ARG A 136 -8.66 12.22 13.95
C ARG A 136 -9.45 11.75 15.17
N GLY A 137 -8.83 11.66 16.35
CA GLY A 137 -9.46 11.16 17.58
C GLY A 137 -9.64 9.62 17.59
N PRO A 138 -10.00 9.04 18.75
CA PRO A 138 -10.10 7.59 18.94
C PRO A 138 -11.40 7.04 18.36
N ASP A 139 -11.47 6.90 17.03
CA ASP A 139 -12.48 6.09 16.35
C ASP A 139 -11.78 5.09 15.39
N LEU A 140 -10.82 4.36 15.95
CA LEU A 140 -10.30 3.07 15.46
C LEU A 140 -10.26 2.07 16.61
#